data_AF-A0A7S3B652-F1
#
_entry.id   AF-A0A7S3B652-F1
#
_cell.length_a   1.000
_cell.length_b   1.000
_cell.length_c   1.000
_cell.angle_alpha   90.00
_cell.angle_beta   90.00
_cell.angle_gamma   90.00
#
_symmetry.space_group_name_H-M   'P 1'
#
loop_
_entity.id
_entity.type
_entity.pdbx_description
1 polymer ?
#
loop_
_entity_poly.entity_id
_entity_poly.type
_entity_poly.pdbx_seq_one_letter_code
_entity_poly.pdbx_strand_id
1 'polypeptide(L)'
;DLAQVRKSQLQRADLLRKQLDHDSITALDRDGKGVDKLEFVIGMLIVLGCEVCGEPLCWEDVRPFLVKFESLDVTRTGRIDKRDLELMVQRSQTRVDGRDTQKVEL
;
A
#
# COMPACT_ATOMS: atom_id res chain seq x y z
N ASP A 1 -21.94 10.29 -16.71
CA ASP A 1 -21.60 11.59 -17.32
C ASP A 1 -20.53 11.38 -18.40
N LEU A 2 -20.84 11.71 -19.67
CA LEU A 2 -19.93 11.55 -20.81
C LEU A 2 -18.70 12.46 -20.74
N ALA A 3 -18.82 13.63 -20.12
CA ALA A 3 -17.71 14.58 -19.98
C ALA A 3 -16.63 14.03 -19.04
N GLN A 4 -17.04 13.42 -17.94
CA GLN A 4 -16.14 12.80 -16.96
C GLN A 4 -15.40 11.59 -17.54
N VAL A 5 -16.09 10.75 -18.32
CA VAL A 5 -15.47 9.60 -19.02
C VAL A 5 -14.40 10.09 -20.00
N ARG A 6 -14.70 11.14 -20.79
CA ARG A 6 -13.74 11.70 -21.74
C ARG A 6 -12.54 12.34 -21.04
N LYS A 7 -12.73 13.02 -19.92
CA LYS A 7 -11.65 13.58 -19.09
C LYS A 7 -10.70 12.47 -18.60
N SER A 8 -11.24 11.39 -18.05
CA SER A 8 -10.44 10.25 -17.56
C SER A 8 -9.63 9.57 -18.67
N GLN A 9 -10.23 9.39 -19.85
CA GLN A 9 -9.53 8.82 -21.01
C GLN A 9 -8.37 9.70 -21.49
N LEU A 10 -8.56 11.02 -21.51
CA LEU A 10 -7.51 11.97 -21.88
C LEU A 10 -6.38 11.99 -20.86
N GLN A 11 -6.69 11.96 -19.55
CA GLN A 11 -5.69 11.89 -18.48
C GLN A 11 -4.84 10.61 -18.59
N ARG A 12 -5.47 9.45 -18.81
CA ARG A 12 -4.75 8.18 -19.03
C ARG A 12 -3.85 8.22 -20.27
N ALA A 13 -4.33 8.79 -21.36
CA ALA A 13 -3.55 8.88 -22.61
C ALA A 13 -2.38 9.87 -22.50
N ASP A 14 -2.58 11.00 -21.83
CA ASP A 14 -1.54 12.01 -21.61
C ASP A 14 -0.40 11.45 -20.75
N LEU A 15 -0.73 10.65 -19.73
CA LEU A 15 0.24 10.05 -18.82
C LEU A 15 1.09 8.94 -19.47
N LEU A 16 0.50 8.15 -20.38
CA LEU A 16 1.24 7.15 -21.18
C LEU A 16 2.16 7.80 -22.23
N ARG A 17 1.91 9.06 -22.57
CA ARG A 17 2.67 9.83 -23.57
C ARG A 17 3.66 10.80 -22.94
N LYS A 18 3.39 11.29 -21.74
CA LYS A 18 4.32 12.12 -20.98
C LYS A 18 5.58 11.31 -20.73
N GLN A 19 6.68 11.78 -21.31
CA GLN A 19 7.98 11.42 -20.78
C GLN A 19 8.03 11.96 -19.35
N LEU A 20 8.25 11.06 -18.40
CA LEU A 20 8.54 11.47 -17.04
C LEU A 20 9.88 12.18 -17.08
N ASP A 21 9.87 13.49 -16.87
CA ASP A 21 11.11 14.24 -16.72
C ASP A 21 11.76 13.91 -15.38
N HIS A 22 13.05 14.21 -15.29
CA HIS A 22 13.87 13.91 -14.13
C HIS A 22 13.23 14.47 -12.84
N ASP A 23 12.76 15.71 -12.88
CA ASP A 23 12.24 16.42 -11.71
C ASP A 23 10.91 15.84 -11.22
N SER A 24 10.03 15.38 -12.14
CA SER A 24 8.79 14.69 -11.77
C SER A 24 9.05 13.35 -11.10
N ILE A 25 10.11 12.62 -11.51
CA ILE A 25 10.49 11.36 -10.87
C ILE A 25 11.10 11.65 -9.51
N THR A 26 12.06 12.57 -9.40
CA THR A 26 12.71 12.90 -8.12
C THR A 26 11.71 13.38 -7.07
N ALA A 27 10.64 14.08 -7.47
CA ALA A 27 9.58 14.50 -6.55
C ALA A 27 8.76 13.33 -5.96
N LEU A 28 8.89 12.10 -6.47
CA LEU A 28 8.23 10.91 -5.93
C LEU A 28 8.99 10.29 -4.74
N ASP A 29 10.26 10.62 -4.56
CA ASP A 29 11.10 10.11 -3.46
C ASP A 29 10.61 10.69 -2.13
N ARG A 30 10.10 9.83 -1.25
CA ARG A 30 9.53 10.22 0.04
C ARG A 30 10.49 10.01 1.19
N ASP A 31 11.40 9.05 1.07
CA ASP A 31 12.30 8.67 2.16
C ASP A 31 13.75 9.14 1.97
N GLY A 32 14.04 9.77 0.84
CA GLY A 32 15.35 10.33 0.49
C GLY A 32 16.35 9.28 0.00
N LYS A 33 15.91 8.07 -0.36
CA LYS A 33 16.78 6.98 -0.83
C LYS A 33 16.69 6.76 -2.34
N GLY A 34 16.09 7.70 -3.06
CA GLY A 34 15.73 7.54 -4.46
C GLY A 34 14.41 6.79 -4.62
N VAL A 35 13.80 6.93 -5.79
CA VAL A 35 12.44 6.44 -6.05
C VAL A 35 12.41 4.92 -6.15
N ASP A 36 11.74 4.27 -5.19
CA ASP A 36 11.50 2.84 -5.25
C ASP A 36 10.28 2.47 -6.12
N LYS A 37 10.07 1.16 -6.31
CA LYS A 37 8.97 0.65 -7.14
C LYS A 37 7.60 1.07 -6.61
N LEU A 38 7.41 1.10 -5.30
CA LEU A 38 6.15 1.49 -4.67
C LEU A 38 5.93 2.99 -4.85
N GLU A 39 6.92 3.81 -4.52
CA GLU A 39 6.88 5.27 -4.68
C GLU A 39 6.56 5.67 -6.12
N PHE A 40 7.20 5.01 -7.07
CA PHE A 40 6.93 5.22 -8.49
C PHE A 40 5.46 4.91 -8.82
N VAL A 41 4.99 3.71 -8.49
CA VAL A 41 3.63 3.27 -8.86
C VAL A 41 2.56 4.13 -8.18
N ILE A 42 2.68 4.38 -6.88
CA ILE A 42 1.74 5.22 -6.13
C ILE A 42 1.76 6.65 -6.66
N GLY A 43 2.95 7.22 -6.88
CA GLY A 43 3.10 8.53 -7.49
C GLY A 43 2.34 8.65 -8.81
N MET A 44 2.48 7.65 -9.69
CA MET A 44 1.76 7.64 -10.97
C MET A 44 0.24 7.54 -10.81
N LEU A 45 -0.26 6.76 -9.84
CA LEU A 45 -1.69 6.65 -9.56
C LEU A 45 -2.28 7.97 -9.03
N ILE A 46 -1.52 8.68 -8.19
CA ILE A 46 -1.90 10.02 -7.72
C ILE A 46 -1.97 10.99 -8.89
N VAL A 47 -0.97 11.00 -9.78
CA VAL A 47 -0.97 11.87 -10.98
C VAL A 47 -2.12 11.54 -11.94
N LEU A 48 -2.53 10.27 -12.00
CA LEU A 48 -3.72 9.83 -12.76
C LEU A 48 -5.05 10.30 -12.15
N GLY A 49 -5.02 10.87 -10.94
CA GLY A 49 -6.22 11.25 -10.20
C GLY A 49 -7.02 10.02 -9.77
N CYS A 50 -6.34 8.92 -9.42
CA CYS A 50 -7.02 7.79 -8.80
C CYS A 50 -7.67 8.25 -7.49
N GLU A 51 -8.86 7.72 -7.23
CA GLU A 51 -9.61 8.01 -6.01
C GLU A 51 -9.70 6.74 -5.16
N VAL A 52 -9.66 6.91 -3.85
CA VAL A 52 -9.96 5.88 -2.86
C VAL A 52 -11.18 6.37 -2.07
N CYS A 53 -12.25 5.58 -2.09
CA CYS A 53 -13.51 5.94 -1.42
C CYS A 53 -14.12 7.29 -1.86
N GLY A 54 -13.86 7.73 -3.09
CA GLY A 54 -14.37 8.99 -3.65
C GLY A 54 -13.53 10.23 -3.34
N GLU A 55 -12.40 10.06 -2.64
CA GLU A 55 -11.44 11.13 -2.38
C GLU A 55 -10.15 10.89 -3.20
N PRO A 56 -9.42 11.94 -3.61
CA PRO A 56 -8.15 11.78 -4.32
C PRO A 56 -7.16 10.96 -3.50
N LEU A 57 -6.55 9.95 -4.13
CA LEU A 57 -5.51 9.13 -3.52
C LEU A 57 -4.38 10.02 -2.99
N CYS A 58 -4.01 9.83 -1.73
CA CYS A 58 -2.86 10.46 -1.10
C CYS A 58 -1.96 9.41 -0.41
N TRP A 59 -0.80 9.85 0.08
CA TRP A 59 0.15 8.95 0.73
C TRP A 59 -0.33 8.45 2.09
N GLU A 60 -1.17 9.25 2.75
CA GLU A 60 -1.82 8.92 4.00
C GLU A 60 -2.76 7.71 3.86
N ASP A 61 -3.34 7.50 2.67
CA ASP A 61 -4.16 6.32 2.37
C ASP A 61 -3.30 5.05 2.23
N VAL A 62 -2.06 5.19 1.77
CA VAL A 62 -1.15 4.05 1.52
C VAL A 62 -0.46 3.59 2.80
N ARG A 63 -0.11 4.55 3.68
CA ARG A 63 0.68 4.30 4.89
C ARG A 63 0.14 3.17 5.79
N PRO A 64 -1.17 3.06 6.09
CA PRO A 64 -1.70 1.96 6.91
C PRO A 64 -1.44 0.58 6.32
N PHE A 65 -1.46 0.45 4.98
CA PHE A 65 -1.19 -0.80 4.30
C PHE A 65 0.29 -1.18 4.35
N LEU A 66 1.20 -0.20 4.35
CA LEU A 66 2.63 -0.44 4.53
C LEU A 66 2.94 -0.93 5.94
N VAL A 67 2.40 -0.26 6.96
CA VAL A 67 2.52 -0.71 8.36
C VAL A 67 1.94 -2.13 8.50
N LYS A 68 0.82 -2.41 7.83
CA LYS A 68 0.24 -3.75 7.84
C LYS A 68 1.17 -4.75 7.17
N PHE A 69 1.73 -4.43 6.01
CA PHE A 69 2.66 -5.30 5.29
C PHE A 69 3.90 -5.61 6.14
N GLU A 70 4.54 -4.59 6.73
CA GLU A 70 5.71 -4.75 7.61
C GLU A 70 5.40 -5.62 8.84
N SER A 71 4.17 -5.55 9.36
CA SER A 71 3.74 -6.43 10.46
C SER A 71 3.59 -7.90 10.06
N LEU A 72 3.44 -8.18 8.76
CA LEU A 72 3.25 -9.50 8.17
C LEU A 72 4.57 -10.08 7.63
N ASP A 73 5.46 -9.25 7.10
CA ASP A 73 6.82 -9.61 6.69
C ASP A 73 7.73 -9.73 7.92
N VAL A 74 7.50 -10.78 8.72
CA VAL A 74 8.23 -11.06 9.96
C VAL A 74 9.70 -11.37 9.68
N THR A 75 9.98 -12.02 8.55
CA THR A 75 11.32 -12.35 8.07
C THR A 75 12.08 -11.13 7.53
N ARG A 76 11.40 -10.00 7.28
CA ARG A 76 11.94 -8.74 6.75
C ARG A 76 12.62 -8.92 5.40
N THR A 77 12.03 -9.73 4.54
CA THR A 77 12.56 -10.01 3.20
C THR A 77 12.07 -9.00 2.15
N GLY A 78 11.16 -8.11 2.53
CA GLY A 78 10.40 -7.26 1.62
C GLY A 78 9.28 -8.03 0.90
N ARG A 79 8.96 -9.24 1.36
CA ARG A 79 7.95 -10.14 0.79
C ARG A 79 7.26 -10.87 1.94
N ILE A 80 5.96 -11.10 1.82
CA ILE A 80 5.27 -12.04 2.71
C ILE A 80 5.47 -13.43 2.12
N ASP A 81 6.45 -14.14 2.64
CA ASP A 81 6.83 -15.45 2.12
C ASP A 81 6.09 -16.61 2.83
N LYS A 82 6.38 -17.85 2.43
CA LYS A 82 5.73 -19.03 3.05
C LYS A 82 6.01 -19.10 4.55
N ARG A 83 7.21 -18.71 4.98
CA ARG A 83 7.62 -18.74 6.38
C ARG A 83 6.86 -17.71 7.20
N ASP A 84 6.66 -16.51 6.66
CA ASP A 84 5.84 -15.47 7.27
C ASP A 84 4.40 -15.97 7.50
N LEU A 85 3.80 -16.59 6.49
CA LEU A 85 2.45 -17.14 6.58
C LEU A 85 2.34 -18.26 7.63
N GLU A 86 3.33 -19.14 7.72
CA GLU A 86 3.40 -20.18 8.76
C GLU A 86 3.45 -19.58 10.17
N LEU A 87 4.29 -18.55 10.38
CA LEU A 87 4.41 -17.85 11.67
C LEU A 87 3.12 -17.12 12.05
N MET A 88 2.36 -16.62 11.09
CA MET A 88 1.05 -16.01 11.33
C MET A 88 0.01 -17.02 11.82
N VAL A 89 -0.04 -18.21 11.22
CA VAL A 89 -0.96 -19.29 11.64
C VAL A 89 -0.64 -19.74 13.06
N GLN A 90 0.65 -19.92 13.36
CA GLN A 90 1.10 -20.28 14.71
C GLN A 90 0.68 -19.22 15.75
N ARG A 91 0.92 -17.94 15.48
CA ARG A 91 0.50 -16.83 16.38
C ARG A 91 -1.02 -16.75 16.58
N SER A 92 -1.80 -17.14 15.58
CA SER A 92 -3.26 -17.13 15.65
C SER A 92 -3.78 -18.30 16.49
N GLN A 93 -3.16 -19.48 16.41
CA GLN A 93 -3.49 -20.65 17.22
C GLN A 93 -3.15 -20.43 18.71
N THR A 94 -1.99 -19.83 19.03
CA THR A 94 -1.62 -19.55 20.43
C THR A 94 -2.54 -18.53 21.12
N ARG A 95 -3.20 -17.65 20.37
CA ARG A 95 -4.14 -16.64 20.91
C ARG A 95 -5.55 -17.18 21.17
N VAL A 96 -5.88 -18.36 20.64
CA VAL A 96 -7.18 -19.01 20.87
C VAL A 96 -7.13 -19.88 22.13
N ASP A 97 -6.00 -20.55 22.40
CA ASP A 97 -5.82 -21.40 23.60
C ASP A 97 -5.69 -20.61 24.92
N GLY A 98 -5.33 -19.33 24.88
CA GLY A 98 -5.10 -18.52 26.09
C GLY A 98 -6.35 -17.95 26.76
N ARG A 99 -7.57 -18.31 26.33
CA ARG A 99 -8.84 -17.70 26.81
C ARG A 99 -9.70 -18.56 27.75
N ASP A 100 -9.25 -19.75 28.15
CA ASP A 100 -10.06 -20.72 28.91
C ASP A 100 -9.66 -20.96 30.39
N THR A 101 -8.85 -20.11 31.04
CA THR A 101 -8.41 -20.36 32.44
C THR A 101 -8.70 -19.28 33.49
N GLN A 102 -9.67 -18.38 33.27
CA GLN A 102 -10.10 -17.46 34.33
C GLN A 102 -11.62 -17.46 34.57
N LYS A 103 -12.13 -18.58 35.12
CA LYS A 103 -13.35 -18.60 35.94
C LYS A 103 -13.28 -19.73 36.97
N VAL A 104 -12.59 -19.51 38.08
CA VAL A 104 -12.91 -20.14 39.37
C VAL A 104 -12.63 -19.11 40.48
N GLU A 105 -13.50 -19.13 41.48
CA GLU A 105 -13.49 -18.40 42.77
C GLU A 105 -14.11 -17.00 42.76
N LEU A 106 -15.42 -16.96 43.04
CA LEU A 106 -15.95 -16.57 44.36
C LEU A 106 -17.26 -17.33 44.64
#